data_AF-A0A158S686-F1
#
_entry.id   AF-A0A158S686-F1
#
_cell.length_a   1.000
_cell.length_b   1.000
_cell.length_c   1.000
_cell.angle_alpha   90.00
_cell.angle_beta   90.00
_cell.angle_gamma   90.00
#
_symmetry.space_group_name_H-M   'P 1'
#
loop_
_entity.id
_entity.type
_entity.pdbx_description
1 polymer ?
#
loop_
_entity_poly.entity_id
_entity_poly.type
_entity_poly.pdbx_seq_one_letter_code
_entity_poly.pdbx_strand_id
1 'polypeptide(L)' 'MRPTRPATLATKRRIDNALQLMRQARKLLREAGCAKASLKINSAISSAEGARRHCDRRPIHEGAAI' A
#
# COMPACT_ATOMS: atom_id res chain seq x y z
N MET A 1 4.56 21.46 -9.15
CA MET A 1 5.04 20.20 -8.52
C MET A 1 4.55 20.17 -7.07
N ARG A 2 3.75 19.17 -6.67
CA ARG A 2 3.19 19.11 -5.31
C ARG A 2 4.32 18.71 -4.33
N PRO A 3 4.50 19.41 -3.20
CA PRO A 3 5.54 19.03 -2.24
C PRO A 3 5.28 17.62 -1.72
N THR A 4 6.29 16.75 -1.85
CA THR A 4 6.22 15.39 -1.31
C THR A 4 6.31 15.46 0.21
N ARG A 5 5.23 15.14 0.90
CA ARG A 5 5.22 15.09 2.37
C ARG A 5 6.18 13.99 2.85
N PRO A 6 6.89 14.20 3.98
CA PRO A 6 7.75 13.17 4.54
C PRO A 6 6.95 11.92 4.94
N ALA A 7 7.55 10.75 4.77
CA ALA A 7 6.97 9.50 5.21
C ALA A 7 7.06 9.40 6.75
N THR A 8 5.94 9.11 7.40
CA THR A 8 5.83 8.90 8.85
C THR A 8 5.56 7.43 9.16
N LEU A 9 5.75 7.02 10.43
CA LEU A 9 5.36 5.68 10.90
C LEU A 9 3.88 5.39 10.65
N ALA A 10 3.01 6.39 10.84
CA ALA A 10 1.59 6.24 10.57
C ALA A 10 1.31 5.95 9.09
N THR A 11 2.01 6.63 8.18
CA THR A 11 1.89 6.35 6.73
C THR A 11 2.34 4.94 6.41
N LYS A 12 3.45 4.46 6.99
CA LYS A 12 3.92 3.07 6.82
C LYS A 12 2.86 2.07 7.29
N ARG A 13 2.33 2.24 8.50
CA ARG A 13 1.27 1.37 9.05
C ARG A 13 0.02 1.33 8.17
N ARG A 14 -0.40 2.47 7.61
CA ARG A 14 -1.54 2.53 6.68
C ARG A 14 -1.27 1.76 5.39
N ILE A 15 -0.06 1.88 4.83
CA ILE A 15 0.35 1.13 3.63
C ILE A 15 0.38 -0.37 3.91
N ASP A 16 0.93 -0.78 5.05
CA ASP A 16 0.99 -2.20 5.44
C ASP A 16 -0.40 -2.80 5.59
N ASN A 17 -1.33 -2.09 6.24
CA ASN A 17 -2.73 -2.51 6.35
C ASN A 17 -3.40 -2.61 4.97
N ALA A 18 -3.22 -1.59 4.12
CA ALA A 18 -3.77 -1.61 2.76
C ALA A 18 -3.25 -2.81 1.95
N LEU A 19 -1.97 -3.16 2.08
CA LEU A 19 -1.39 -4.34 1.44
C LEU A 19 -2.03 -5.64 1.93
N GLN A 20 -2.28 -5.79 3.23
CA GLN A 20 -2.96 -6.96 3.78
C GLN A 20 -4.37 -7.10 3.19
N LEU A 21 -5.17 -6.02 3.21
CA LEU A 21 -6.52 -6.01 2.68
C LEU A 21 -6.55 -6.33 1.17
N MET A 22 -5.66 -5.74 0.39
CA MET A 22 -5.57 -6.01 -1.05
C MET A 22 -5.19 -7.47 -1.35
N ARG A 23 -4.29 -8.06 -0.56
CA ARG A 23 -3.91 -9.48 -0.73
C ARG A 23 -5.09 -10.41 -0.43
N GLN A 24 -5.87 -10.10 0.61
CA GLN A 24 -7.09 -10.83 0.92
C GLN A 24 -8.15 -10.65 -0.18
N ALA A 25 -8.38 -9.42 -0.63
CA ALA A 25 -9.31 -9.14 -1.74
C ALA A 25 -8.91 -9.87 -3.02
N ARG A 26 -7.61 -9.91 -3.36
CA ARG A 26 -7.10 -10.67 -4.51
C ARG A 26 -7.42 -12.16 -4.41
N LYS A 27 -7.27 -12.76 -3.21
CA LYS A 27 -7.59 -14.17 -2.96
C LYS A 27 -9.09 -14.42 -3.21
N LEU A 28 -9.96 -13.64 -2.55
CA LEU A 28 -11.41 -13.76 -2.69
C LEU A 28 -11.88 -13.59 -4.14
N LEU A 29 -11.31 -12.61 -4.87
CA LEU A 29 -11.65 -12.38 -6.28
C LEU A 29 -11.21 -13.54 -7.19
N ARG A 30 -10.10 -14.22 -6.87
CA ARG A 30 -9.68 -15.42 -7.61
C ARG A 30 -10.60 -16.59 -7.35
N GLU A 31 -10.97 -16.81 -6.09
CA GLU A 31 -11.91 -17.86 -5.68
C GLU A 31 -13.30 -17.65 -6.31
N ALA A 32 -13.72 -16.39 -6.46
CA ALA A 32 -14.96 -16.02 -7.13
C ALA A 32 -14.86 -16.01 -8.68
N GLY A 33 -13.75 -16.45 -9.28
CA GLY A 33 -13.57 -16.48 -10.75
C GLY A 33 -13.46 -15.09 -11.42
N CYS A 34 -13.27 -14.02 -10.64
CA CYS A 34 -13.23 -12.64 -11.11
C CYS A 34 -11.83 -12.25 -11.61
N ALA A 35 -11.38 -12.86 -12.71
CA ALA A 35 -10.01 -12.72 -13.23
C ALA A 35 -9.60 -11.25 -13.49
N LYS A 36 -10.43 -10.47 -14.19
CA LYS A 36 -10.15 -9.05 -14.50
C LYS A 36 -9.98 -8.19 -13.24
N ALA A 37 -10.82 -8.40 -12.23
CA ALA A 37 -10.74 -7.67 -10.97
C ALA A 37 -9.47 -8.06 -10.20
N SER A 38 -9.14 -9.35 -10.14
CA SER A 38 -7.93 -9.84 -9.47
C SER A 38 -6.64 -9.27 -10.07
N LEU A 39 -6.59 -9.05 -11.39
CA LEU A 39 -5.47 -8.41 -12.08
C LEU A 39 -5.33 -6.93 -11.69
N LYS A 40 -6.44 -6.19 -11.61
CA LYS A 40 -6.43 -4.79 -11.15
C LYS A 40 -5.90 -4.67 -9.72
N ILE A 41 -6.33 -5.57 -8.82
CA ILE A 41 -5.81 -5.63 -7.45
C ILE A 41 -4.31 -5.96 -7.45
N ASN A 42 -3.85 -6.83 -8.35
CA ASN A 42 -2.42 -7.15 -8.46
C ASN A 42 -1.58 -5.90 -8.79
N SER A 43 -2.03 -5.07 -9.73
CA SER A 43 -1.35 -3.80 -10.05
C SER A 43 -1.38 -2.81 -8.87
N ALA A 44 -2.50 -2.75 -8.14
CA ALA A 44 -2.60 -1.90 -6.94
C ALA A 44 -1.63 -2.35 -5.83
N ILE A 45 -1.45 -3.67 -5.62
CA ILE A 45 -0.47 -4.23 -4.70
C ILE A 45 0.95 -3.78 -5.10
N SER A 46 1.33 -3.93 -6.37
CA SER A 46 2.65 -3.51 -6.85
C SER A 46 2.93 -2.03 -6.59
N SER A 47 1.93 -1.17 -6.77
CA SER A 47 2.02 0.27 -6.48
C SER A 47 2.22 0.53 -4.99
N ALA A 48 1.43 -0.10 -4.13
CA ALA A 48 1.55 0.03 -2.68
C ALA A 48 2.87 -0.54 -2.13
N GLU A 49 3.41 -1.61 -2.72
CA GLU A 49 4.75 -2.11 -2.39
C GLU A 49 5.85 -1.10 -2.78
N GLY A 50 5.67 -0.39 -3.89
CA GLY A 50 6.50 0.77 -4.25
C GLY A 50 6.47 1.87 -3.18
N ALA A 51 5.27 2.22 -2.71
CA ALA A 51 5.10 3.21 -1.64
C ALA A 51 5.70 2.75 -0.30
N ARG A 52 5.59 1.46 0.05
CA ARG A 52 6.22 0.90 1.26
C ARG A 52 7.73 0.99 1.18
N ARG A 53 8.34 0.58 0.05
CA ARG A 53 9.79 0.70 -0.19
C ARG A 53 10.26 2.15 -0.11
N HIS A 54 9.43 3.10 -0.51
CA HIS A 54 9.72 4.53 -0.35
C HIS A 54 9.77 4.94 1.13
N CYS A 55 8.84 4.43 1.94
CA CYS A 55 8.82 4.68 3.39
C CYS A 55 10.01 4.01 4.10
N ASP A 56 10.40 2.81 3.69
CA ASP A 56 11.53 2.07 4.29
C ASP A 56 12.89 2.73 4.01
N ARG A 57 13.03 3.42 2.86
CA ARG A 57 14.29 4.07 2.46
C ARG A 57 14.50 5.47 3.04
N ARG A 58 13.47 6.09 3.65
CA ARG A 58 13.60 7.43 4.24
C ARG A 58 13.78 7.34 5.75
N PRO A 59 14.54 8.26 6.37
CA PRO A 59 14.56 8.38 7.83
C PRO A 59 13.12 8.64 8.29
N ILE A 60 12.52 7.66 8.98
CA ILE A 60 11.15 7.75 9.43
C ILE A 60 11.13 8.75 10.57
N HIS A 61 10.53 9.91 10.33
CA HIS A 61 10.36 10.90 11.39
C HIS A 61 9.24 10.43 12.32
N GLU A 62 9.47 10.48 13.65
CA GLU A 62 8.43 10.39 14.68
C GLU A 62 7.56 11.66 14.65
N GLY A 63 7.00 11.99 13.49
CA GLY A 63 6.11 13.13 13.32
C GLY A 63 4.72 12.75 13.79
N ALA A 64 4.30 13.31 14.92
CA ALA A 64 2.94 13.29 15.43
C ALA A 64 1.92 13.61 14.31
N ALA A 65 0.84 12.84 14.30
CA ALA A 65 -0.35 13.21 13.55
C ALA A 65 -0.84 14.56 14.12
N ILE A 66 -0.81 15.60 13.28
CA ILE A 66 -1.60 16.81 13.49
C ILE A 66 -2.96 16.58 12.83
#